data_AF-A0A1S6IS38-F1
#
_entry.id   AF-A0A1S6IS38-F1
#
_cell.length_a   1.000
_cell.length_b   1.000
_cell.length_c   1.000
_cell.angle_alpha   90.00
_cell.angle_beta   90.00
_cell.angle_gamma   90.00
#
_symmetry.space_group_name_H-M   'P 1'
#
loop_
_entity.id
_entity.type
_entity.pdbx_description
1 polymer ?
#
loop_
_entity_poly.entity_id
_entity_poly.type
_entity_poly.pdbx_seq_one_letter_code
_entity_poly.pdbx_strand_id
1 'polypeptide(L)'
;MMTNKYLLAKTFKKKGSVVISLENLADFLTYIPELEAEFKRNAEFLITSNQAKLPLDEAWPEYAPIQVETTKIAFKAAVKEKTQRNKK
;
A
#
# COMPACT_ATOMS: atom_id res chain seq x y z
N MET A 1 9.30 -20.10 -9.64
CA MET A 1 9.18 -19.44 -8.33
C MET A 1 7.84 -18.72 -8.29
N MET A 2 7.13 -18.74 -7.16
CA MET A 2 5.83 -18.06 -7.03
C MET A 2 6.06 -16.57 -6.71
N THR A 3 5.34 -15.71 -7.41
CA THR A 3 5.44 -14.25 -7.27
C THR A 3 4.11 -13.71 -6.78
N ASN A 4 4.13 -12.96 -5.69
CA ASN A 4 2.96 -12.29 -5.13
C ASN A 4 2.91 -10.86 -5.68
N LYS A 5 1.71 -10.36 -5.98
CA LYS A 5 1.51 -8.97 -6.41
C LYS A 5 0.76 -8.19 -5.35
N TYR A 6 1.16 -6.95 -5.15
CA TYR A 6 0.62 -6.06 -4.14
C TYR A 6 0.25 -4.72 -4.75
N LEU A 7 -0.80 -4.11 -4.18
CA LEU A 7 -1.01 -2.68 -4.30
C LEU A 7 -0.33 -2.02 -3.11
N LEU A 8 0.65 -1.17 -3.39
CA LEU A 8 1.40 -0.39 -2.42
C LEU A 8 0.91 1.05 -2.43
N ALA A 9 0.54 1.56 -1.25
CA ALA A 9 0.33 2.98 -1.01
C ALA A 9 1.56 3.57 -0.33
N LYS A 10 2.24 4.49 -1.03
CA LYS A 10 3.38 5.25 -0.53
C LYS A 10 2.92 6.64 -0.15
N THR A 11 2.95 6.96 1.14
CA THR A 11 2.67 8.32 1.62
C THR A 11 3.96 9.13 1.75
N PHE A 12 3.86 10.45 1.92
CA PHE A 12 5.04 11.33 2.08
C PHE A 12 5.82 11.15 3.40
N LYS A 13 5.34 10.31 4.32
CA LYS A 13 6.03 10.07 5.60
C LYS A 13 7.08 8.98 5.43
N LYS A 14 8.20 9.12 6.14
CA LYS A 14 9.33 8.15 6.16
C LYS A 14 8.95 6.72 6.59
N LYS A 15 7.78 6.51 7.21
CA LYS A 15 7.23 5.20 7.59
C LYS A 15 5.81 5.00 7.06
N GLY A 16 5.61 5.53 5.87
CA GLY A 16 4.33 5.86 5.29
C GLY A 16 3.66 4.76 4.48
N SER A 17 4.31 3.61 4.32
CA SER A 17 3.92 2.60 3.33
C SER A 17 2.90 1.62 3.89
N VAL A 18 1.92 1.26 3.06
CA VAL A 18 0.92 0.22 3.33
C VAL A 18 0.77 -0.62 2.07
N VAL A 19 0.58 -1.92 2.20
CA VAL A 19 0.31 -2.82 1.07
C VAL A 19 -0.91 -3.69 1.32
N ILE A 20 -1.51 -4.15 0.24
CA ILE A 20 -2.54 -5.18 0.23
C ILE A 20 -2.29 -6.11 -0.95
N SER A 21 -2.47 -7.42 -0.76
CA SER A 21 -2.33 -8.39 -1.85
C SER A 21 -3.37 -8.12 -2.93
N LEU A 22 -2.95 -8.16 -4.20
CA LEU A 22 -3.87 -8.05 -5.33
C LEU A 22 -4.84 -9.24 -5.41
N GLU A 23 -4.49 -10.39 -4.82
CA GLU A 23 -5.41 -11.53 -4.70
C GLU A 23 -6.63 -11.19 -3.82
N ASN A 24 -6.48 -10.27 -2.87
CA ASN A 24 -7.56 -9.77 -2.02
C ASN A 24 -8.34 -8.61 -2.69
N LEU A 25 -8.02 -8.28 -3.94
CA LEU A 25 -8.43 -7.08 -4.65
C LEU A 25 -8.81 -7.40 -6.10
N ALA A 26 -9.91 -8.14 -6.27
CA ALA A 26 -10.42 -8.54 -7.59
C ALA A 26 -10.58 -7.37 -8.58
N ASP A 27 -11.03 -6.20 -8.10
CA ASP A 27 -11.32 -5.01 -8.93
C ASP A 27 -10.28 -3.89 -8.77
N PHE A 28 -9.00 -4.23 -8.64
CA PHE A 28 -7.96 -3.21 -8.36
C PHE A 28 -7.90 -2.08 -9.42
N LEU A 29 -8.26 -2.36 -10.68
CA LEU A 29 -8.30 -1.37 -11.76
C LEU A 29 -9.32 -0.26 -11.52
N THR A 30 -10.45 -0.56 -10.87
CA THR A 30 -11.45 0.43 -10.48
C THR A 30 -11.10 1.07 -9.14
N TYR A 31 -10.50 0.29 -8.25
CA TYR A 31 -10.15 0.73 -6.91
C TYR A 31 -9.03 1.77 -6.86
N ILE A 32 -8.01 1.67 -7.73
CA ILE A 32 -6.89 2.63 -7.77
C ILE A 32 -7.39 4.05 -8.08
N PRO A 33 -8.21 4.30 -9.13
CA PRO A 33 -8.83 5.60 -9.37
C PRO A 33 -9.61 6.16 -8.17
N GLU A 34 -10.34 5.32 -7.44
CA GLU A 34 -11.07 5.76 -6.22
C GLU A 34 -10.10 6.23 -5.13
N LEU A 35 -9.01 5.50 -4.93
CA LEU A 35 -7.96 5.85 -3.98
C LEU A 35 -7.23 7.14 -4.39
N GLU A 36 -6.90 7.30 -5.66
CA GLU A 36 -6.30 8.52 -6.20
C GLU A 36 -7.21 9.74 -6.04
N ALA A 37 -8.52 9.57 -6.27
CA ALA A 37 -9.50 10.64 -6.07
C ALA A 37 -9.61 11.07 -4.59
N GLU A 38 -9.52 10.12 -3.66
CA GLU A 38 -9.63 10.37 -2.23
C GLU A 38 -8.35 10.94 -1.63
N PHE A 39 -7.21 10.30 -1.87
CA PHE A 39 -5.94 10.68 -1.26
C PHE A 39 -5.20 11.74 -2.07
N LYS A 40 -5.53 11.89 -3.35
CA LYS A 40 -4.94 12.87 -4.27
C LYS A 40 -3.42 12.80 -4.20
N ARG A 41 -2.77 13.94 -3.98
CA ARG A 41 -1.32 14.01 -3.87
C ARG A 41 -0.78 13.38 -2.59
N ASN A 42 -1.58 13.09 -1.57
CA ASN A 42 -1.08 12.64 -0.26
C ASN A 42 -0.51 11.22 -0.25
N ALA A 43 -0.86 10.40 -1.25
CA ALA A 43 -0.36 9.05 -1.42
C ALA A 43 -0.16 8.75 -2.91
N GLU A 44 0.86 7.97 -3.21
CA GLU A 44 1.13 7.38 -4.52
C GLU A 44 0.78 5.89 -4.46
N PHE A 45 0.09 5.38 -5.49
CA PHE A 45 -0.34 3.99 -5.55
C PHE A 45 0.43 3.23 -6.64
N LEU A 46 1.12 2.16 -6.25
CA LEU A 46 2.03 1.41 -7.10
C LEU A 46 1.65 -0.07 -7.08
N ILE A 47 1.70 -0.73 -8.24
CA ILE A 47 1.60 -2.20 -8.29
C ILE A 47 3.01 -2.75 -8.24
N THR A 48 3.29 -3.56 -7.23
CA THR A 48 4.61 -4.16 -7.02
C THR A 48 4.51 -5.69 -6.96
N SER A 49 5.59 -6.37 -7.31
CA SER A 49 5.66 -7.83 -7.32
C SER A 49 6.88 -8.32 -6.54
N ASN A 50 6.67 -9.29 -5.64
CA ASN A 50 7.74 -9.85 -4.83
C ASN A 50 7.74 -11.38 -4.89
N GLN A 51 8.91 -11.99 -4.75
CA GLN A 51 9.03 -13.43 -4.58
C GLN A 51 8.41 -13.83 -3.24
N ALA A 52 7.56 -14.86 -3.25
CA ALA A 52 6.73 -15.23 -2.09
C ALA A 52 7.50 -15.53 -0.79
N LYS A 53 8.80 -15.83 -0.87
CA LYS A 53 9.66 -16.17 0.29
C LYS A 53 10.53 -15.01 0.78
N LEU A 54 10.53 -13.88 0.09
CA LEU A 54 11.31 -12.71 0.49
C LEU A 54 10.43 -11.78 1.34
N PRO A 55 10.83 -11.36 2.54
CA PRO A 55 10.10 -10.36 3.32
C PRO A 55 9.93 -9.05 2.54
N LEU A 56 8.79 -8.37 2.67
CA LEU A 56 8.51 -7.17 1.87
C LEU A 56 9.50 -6.02 2.16
N ASP A 57 9.91 -5.87 3.42
CA ASP A 57 10.89 -4.85 3.82
C ASP A 57 12.29 -5.14 3.24
N GLU A 58 12.61 -6.40 2.95
CA GLU A 58 13.86 -6.79 2.26
C GLU A 58 13.74 -6.65 0.74
N ALA A 59 12.56 -6.94 0.19
CA ALA A 59 12.26 -6.78 -1.22
C ALA A 59 12.24 -5.31 -1.64
N TRP A 60 11.74 -4.43 -0.77
CA TRP A 60 11.60 -2.99 -0.99
C TRP A 60 12.03 -2.17 0.24
N PRO A 61 13.34 -2.11 0.51
CA PRO A 61 13.87 -1.36 1.64
C PRO A 61 13.53 0.13 1.59
N GLU A 62 13.30 0.70 0.40
CA GLU A 62 12.89 2.09 0.20
C GLU A 62 11.48 2.41 0.72
N TYR A 63 10.64 1.39 0.91
CA TYR A 63 9.29 1.52 1.43
C TYR A 63 9.16 1.03 2.88
N ALA A 64 10.21 0.45 3.45
CA ALA A 64 10.21 -0.05 4.82
C ALA A 64 10.04 1.06 5.87
N PRO A 65 9.31 0.82 6.98
CA PRO A 65 8.55 -0.39 7.29
C PRO A 65 7.21 -0.43 6.54
N ILE A 66 6.92 -1.57 5.92
CA ILE A 66 5.69 -1.82 5.17
C ILE A 66 4.62 -2.43 6.09
N GLN A 67 3.49 -1.76 6.19
CA GLN A 67 2.31 -2.32 6.86
C GLN A 67 1.49 -3.17 5.89
N VAL A 68 1.21 -4.41 6.26
CA VAL A 68 0.44 -5.34 5.41
C VAL A 68 -0.99 -5.40 5.90
N GLU A 69 -1.93 -5.17 4.99
CA GLU A 69 -3.37 -5.22 5.25
C GLU A 69 -4.04 -6.31 4.42
N THR A 70 -5.11 -6.87 4.96
CA THR A 70 -5.83 -8.01 4.35
C THR A 70 -7.17 -7.64 3.74
N THR A 71 -7.70 -6.44 4.03
CA THR A 71 -9.00 -5.98 3.53
C THR A 71 -8.92 -4.57 2.95
N LYS A 72 -9.79 -4.25 1.97
CA LYS A 72 -9.89 -2.90 1.39
C LYS A 72 -10.15 -1.83 2.45
N ILE A 73 -10.98 -2.16 3.45
CA ILE A 73 -11.36 -1.24 4.54
C ILE A 73 -10.15 -0.91 5.39
N ALA A 74 -9.41 -1.94 5.84
CA ALA A 74 -8.23 -1.75 6.69
C ALA A 74 -7.10 -1.05 5.93
N PHE A 75 -6.85 -1.44 4.67
CA PHE A 75 -5.89 -0.76 3.79
C PHE A 75 -6.18 0.73 3.68
N LYS A 76 -7.43 1.09 3.37
CA LYS A 76 -7.84 2.49 3.23
C LYS A 76 -7.73 3.27 4.54
N ALA A 77 -8.14 2.66 5.66
CA ALA A 77 -8.01 3.27 6.98
C ALA A 77 -6.55 3.54 7.33
N ALA A 78 -5.65 2.59 7.08
CA ALA A 78 -4.22 2.73 7.31
C ALA A 78 -3.61 3.83 6.44
N VAL A 79 -3.95 3.91 5.15
CA VAL A 79 -3.50 4.99 4.26
C VAL A 79 -3.98 6.34 4.78
N LYS A 80 -5.22 6.44 5.26
CA LYS A 80 -5.76 7.67 5.85
C LYS A 80 -5.03 8.09 7.11
N GLU A 81 -4.76 7.16 8.03
CA GLU A 81 -3.98 7.45 9.23
C GLU A 81 -2.56 7.92 8.87
N LYS A 82 -1.92 7.25 7.91
CA LYS A 82 -0.56 7.60 7.50
C LYS A 82 -0.47 8.91 6.72
N THR A 83 -1.52 9.31 6.00
CA THR A 83 -1.57 10.61 5.29
C THR A 83 -1.90 11.79 6.21
N GLN A 84 -2.64 11.59 7.30
CA GLN A 84 -2.99 12.68 8.22
C GLN A 84 -1.78 13.14 9.05
N ARG A 85 -1.49 14.45 9.09
CA ARG A 85 -0.63 15.00 10.14
C ARG A 85 -1.39 14.90 11.46
N ASN A 86 -0.89 14.13 12.43
CA ASN A 86 -1.28 14.36 13.82
C ASN A 86 -0.85 15.80 14.14
N LYS A 87 -1.81 16.73 14.15
CA LYS A 87 -1.63 18.01 14.84
C LYS A 87 -1.50 17.64 16.32
N LYS A 88 -0.25 17.54 16.78
CA LYS A 88 0.04 17.72 18.19
C LYS A 88 -0.21 19.17 18.55
#